data_AF-A0A7X6W336-F1
#
_entry.id   AF-A0A7X6W336-F1
#
_cell.length_a   1.000
_cell.length_b   1.000
_cell.length_c   1.000
_cell.angle_alpha   90.00
_cell.angle_beta   90.00
_cell.angle_gamma   90.00
#
_symmetry.space_group_name_H-M   'P 1'
#
loop_
_entity.id
_entity.type
_entity.pdbx_description
1 polymer ?
#
loop_
_entity_poly.entity_id
_entity_poly.type
_entity_poly.pdbx_seq_one_letter_code
_entity_poly.pdbx_strand_id
1 'polypeptide(L)'
;MTKPDTLALCLILASVLLGSVGQIVLKGGMENAPPVTSGWALASAFRSPAVLAGLACYVVATLAWLVVLQRVPVSFAYPMISLNYIFVTLLAKYVHGEAVPSLRYLGLALILAGVAVIARTPAPDPK
;
A
#
# COMPACT_ATOMS: atom_id res chain seq x y z
N MET A 1 -26.36 -11.86 -1.73
CA MET A 1 -25.44 -10.85 -2.30
C MET A 1 -25.55 -9.56 -1.50
N THR A 2 -24.86 -9.46 -0.37
CA THR A 2 -24.65 -8.16 0.28
C THR A 2 -23.58 -7.43 -0.54
N LYS A 3 -23.91 -6.24 -1.06
CA LYS A 3 -22.90 -5.38 -1.66
C LYS A 3 -21.81 -5.12 -0.61
N PRO A 4 -20.52 -5.09 -0.98
CA PRO A 4 -19.49 -4.66 -0.04
C PRO A 4 -19.93 -3.32 0.55
N ASP A 5 -19.85 -3.21 1.87
CA ASP A 5 -20.25 -2.00 2.56
C ASP A 5 -19.40 -0.85 2.04
N THR A 6 -20.05 0.25 1.63
CA THR A 6 -19.36 1.43 1.08
C THR A 6 -18.24 1.90 2.00
N LEU A 7 -18.44 1.76 3.31
CA LEU A 7 -17.44 2.09 4.32
C LEU A 7 -16.18 1.21 4.21
N ALA A 8 -16.27 -0.12 4.05
CA ALA A 8 -15.07 -0.93 3.85
C ALA A 8 -14.33 -0.59 2.56
N LEU A 9 -15.04 -0.28 1.46
CA LEU A 9 -14.39 0.17 0.24
C LEU A 9 -13.62 1.48 0.45
N CYS A 10 -14.23 2.45 1.16
CA CYS A 10 -13.55 3.69 1.54
C CYS A 10 -12.33 3.42 2.44
N LEU A 11 -12.44 2.53 3.42
CA LEU A 11 -11.35 2.18 4.33
C LEU A 11 -10.21 1.43 3.62
N ILE A 12 -10.53 0.55 2.67
CA ILE A 12 -9.54 -0.12 1.80
C ILE A 12 -8.77 0.94 1.02
N LEU A 13 -9.47 1.83 0.33
CA LEU A 13 -8.82 2.88 -0.47
C LEU A 13 -7.97 3.81 0.40
N ALA A 14 -8.49 4.23 1.56
CA ALA A 14 -7.75 5.06 2.49
C ALA A 14 -6.49 4.37 3.02
N SER A 15 -6.60 3.08 3.41
CA SER A 15 -5.47 2.27 3.89
C SER A 15 -4.40 2.11 2.80
N VAL A 16 -4.80 1.81 1.58
CA VAL A 16 -3.89 1.70 0.42
C VAL A 16 -3.20 3.04 0.14
N LEU A 17 -3.94 4.15 0.08
CA LEU A 17 -3.35 5.47 -0.18
C LEU A 17 -2.37 5.87 0.92
N LEU A 18 -2.74 5.68 2.19
CA LEU A 18 -1.85 5.95 3.33
C LEU A 18 -0.60 5.06 3.31
N GLY A 19 -0.75 3.77 3.01
CA GLY A 19 0.38 2.85 2.87
C GLY A 19 1.30 3.25 1.73
N SER A 20 0.74 3.66 0.59
CA SER A 20 1.51 4.15 -0.56
C SER A 20 2.27 5.45 -0.25
N VAL A 21 1.63 6.41 0.42
CA VAL A 21 2.29 7.64 0.90
C VAL A 21 3.38 7.28 1.90
N GLY A 22 3.10 6.41 2.87
CA GLY A 22 4.06 5.93 3.86
C GLY A 22 5.30 5.35 3.20
N GLN A 23 5.13 4.50 2.19
CA GLN A 23 6.22 3.88 1.44
C GLN A 23 7.14 4.91 0.76
N ILE A 24 6.56 5.98 0.21
CA ILE A 24 7.29 7.04 -0.49
C ILE A 24 8.05 7.93 0.50
N VAL A 25 7.41 8.28 1.62
CA VAL A 25 8.07 9.04 2.69
C VAL A 25 9.21 8.22 3.32
N LEU A 26 9.02 6.91 3.52
CA LEU A 26 10.09 5.99 3.97
C LEU A 26 11.25 5.98 2.98
N LYS A 27 10.97 5.86 1.68
CA LYS A 27 11.98 5.91 0.62
C LYS A 27 12.82 7.18 0.72
N GLY A 28 12.18 8.35 0.84
CA GLY A 28 12.89 9.63 1.01
C GLY A 28 13.69 9.71 2.31
N GLY A 29 13.17 9.16 3.40
CA GLY A 29 13.89 9.08 4.67
C GLY A 29 15.15 8.22 4.60
N MET A 30 15.17 7.23 3.72
CA MET A 30 16.30 6.31 3.52
C MET A 30 17.30 6.76 2.44
N GLU A 31 16.98 7.75 1.60
CA GLU A 31 17.89 8.22 0.53
C GLU A 31 19.21 8.78 1.06
N ASN A 32 19.17 9.46 2.21
CA ASN A 32 20.34 10.05 2.86
C ASN A 32 20.84 9.20 4.05
N ALA A 33 20.22 8.06 4.32
CA ALA A 33 20.64 7.19 5.41
C ALA A 33 21.89 6.40 5.01
N PRO A 34 22.82 6.13 5.94
CA PRO A 34 23.94 5.23 5.69
C PRO A 34 23.45 3.85 5.22
N PRO A 35 24.21 3.15 4.35
CA PRO A 35 23.87 1.78 3.96
C PRO A 35 23.64 0.89 5.19
N VAL A 36 22.54 0.15 5.19
CA VAL A 36 22.18 -0.75 6.30
C VAL A 36 23.06 -2.00 6.23
N THR A 37 24.21 -1.95 6.89
CA THR A 37 25.18 -3.07 6.96
C THR A 37 25.12 -3.82 8.29
N SER A 38 24.42 -3.29 9.28
CA SER A 38 24.26 -3.87 10.61
C SER A 38 22.94 -3.45 11.26
N GLY A 39 22.54 -4.12 12.34
CA GLY A 39 21.37 -3.73 13.13
C GLY A 39 21.46 -2.32 13.71
N TRP A 40 22.66 -1.86 14.07
CA TRP A 40 22.89 -0.48 14.52
C TRP A 40 22.68 0.54 13.39
N ALA A 41 23.16 0.23 12.18
CA ALA A 41 22.92 1.07 11.01
C ALA A 41 21.42 1.19 10.72
N LEU A 42 20.67 0.09 10.84
CA LEU A 42 19.20 0.13 10.73
C LEU A 42 18.56 0.98 11.83
N ALA A 43 18.99 0.80 13.09
CA ALA A 43 18.49 1.58 14.22
C ALA A 43 18.73 3.09 14.03
N SER A 44 19.81 3.47 13.35
CA SER A 44 20.09 4.87 13.06
C SER A 44 19.07 5.54 12.13
N ALA A 45 18.40 4.76 11.26
CA ALA A 45 17.37 5.28 10.35
C ALA A 45 16.14 5.84 11.11
N PHE A 46 15.85 5.34 12.32
CA PHE A 46 14.76 5.85 13.15
C PHE A 46 15.00 7.27 13.69
N ARG A 47 16.20 7.85 13.51
CA ARG A 47 16.45 9.27 13.79
C ARG A 47 15.89 10.19 12.70
N SER A 48 15.57 9.65 11.51
CA SER A 48 15.02 10.43 10.39
C SER A 48 13.54 10.73 10.64
N PRO A 49 13.12 12.01 10.71
CA PRO A 49 11.72 12.38 10.85
C PRO A 49 10.85 11.82 9.72
N ALA A 50 11.40 11.73 8.50
CA ALA A 50 10.71 11.12 7.36
C ALA A 50 10.49 9.62 7.59
N VAL A 51 11.48 8.88 8.10
CA VAL A 51 11.27 7.46 8.45
C VAL A 51 10.16 7.31 9.49
N LEU A 52 10.17 8.12 10.54
CA LEU A 52 9.12 8.09 11.57
C LEU A 52 7.74 8.46 11.01
N ALA A 53 7.65 9.48 10.16
CA ALA A 53 6.40 9.88 9.51
C ALA A 53 5.87 8.78 8.58
N GLY A 54 6.73 8.17 7.78
CA GLY A 54 6.36 7.04 6.92
C GLY A 54 5.87 5.83 7.71
N LEU A 55 6.53 5.50 8.82
CA LEU A 55 6.07 4.46 9.76
C LEU A 55 4.71 4.81 10.39
N ALA A 56 4.50 6.07 10.78
CA ALA A 56 3.21 6.52 11.31
C ALA A 56 2.09 6.36 10.28
N CYS A 57 2.33 6.67 8.99
CA CYS A 57 1.39 6.39 7.91
C CYS A 57 1.03 4.90 7.84
N TYR A 58 2.02 4.00 7.96
CA TYR A 58 1.78 2.55 8.00
C TYR A 58 0.95 2.11 9.20
N VAL A 59 1.19 2.68 10.39
CA VAL A 59 0.38 2.41 11.58
C VAL A 59 -1.08 2.81 11.34
N VAL A 60 -1.32 4.04 10.86
CA VAL A 60 -2.69 4.51 10.57
C VAL A 60 -3.36 3.67 9.46
N ALA A 61 -2.62 3.35 8.39
CA ALA A 61 -3.10 2.48 7.32
C ALA A 61 -3.51 1.11 7.85
N THR A 62 -2.71 0.55 8.77
CA THR A 62 -2.97 -0.74 9.41
C THR A 62 -4.20 -0.67 10.32
N LEU A 63 -4.37 0.41 11.09
CA LEU A 63 -5.57 0.59 11.92
C LEU A 63 -6.85 0.61 11.07
N ALA A 64 -6.85 1.31 9.94
CA ALA A 64 -7.96 1.27 8.98
C ALA A 64 -8.16 -0.14 8.41
N TRP A 65 -7.06 -0.85 8.10
CA TRP A 65 -7.09 -2.21 7.58
C TRP A 65 -7.71 -3.21 8.58
N LEU A 66 -7.42 -3.09 9.87
CA LEU A 66 -8.03 -3.94 10.90
C LEU A 66 -9.56 -3.85 10.88
N VAL A 67 -10.12 -2.66 10.64
CA VAL A 67 -11.57 -2.47 10.51
C VAL A 67 -12.11 -3.09 9.22
N VAL A 68 -11.35 -3.04 8.12
CA VAL A 68 -11.71 -3.73 6.87
C VAL A 68 -11.81 -5.24 7.08
N LEU A 69 -10.86 -5.83 7.79
CA LEU A 69 -10.83 -7.28 8.05
C LEU A 69 -12.03 -7.77 8.88
N GLN A 70 -12.68 -6.89 9.63
CA GLN A 70 -13.91 -7.22 10.35
C GLN A 70 -15.17 -7.12 9.47
N ARG A 71 -15.09 -6.44 8.32
CA ARG A 71 -16.25 -6.09 7.48
C ARG A 71 -16.37 -6.95 6.24
N VAL A 72 -15.24 -7.37 5.67
CA VAL A 72 -15.20 -8.13 4.42
C VAL A 72 -14.26 -9.32 4.53
N PRO A 73 -14.50 -10.42 3.80
CA PRO A 73 -13.59 -11.55 3.74
C PRO A 73 -12.20 -11.11 3.27
N VAL A 74 -11.16 -11.68 3.89
CA VAL A 74 -9.75 -11.37 3.53
C VAL A 74 -9.48 -11.69 2.06
N SER A 75 -10.07 -12.76 1.52
CA SER A 75 -9.96 -13.13 0.10
C SER A 75 -10.52 -12.07 -0.86
N PHE A 76 -11.46 -11.25 -0.41
CA PHE A 76 -11.99 -10.11 -1.17
C PHE A 76 -11.13 -8.85 -0.99
N ALA A 77 -10.72 -8.55 0.26
CA ALA A 77 -9.97 -7.34 0.57
C ALA A 77 -8.52 -7.38 0.06
N TYR A 78 -7.83 -8.51 0.24
CA TYR A 78 -6.39 -8.65 -0.04
C TYR A 78 -6.01 -8.32 -1.50
N PRO A 79 -6.76 -8.75 -2.53
CA PRO A 79 -6.53 -8.31 -3.91
C PRO A 79 -6.50 -6.78 -4.09
N MET A 80 -7.29 -6.04 -3.31
CA MET A 80 -7.33 -4.57 -3.40
C MET A 80 -6.04 -3.91 -2.92
N ILE A 81 -5.22 -4.59 -2.09
CA ILE A 81 -3.88 -4.10 -1.70
C ILE A 81 -3.00 -3.89 -2.93
N SER A 82 -3.21 -4.64 -4.01
CA SER A 82 -2.46 -4.50 -5.27
C SER A 82 -2.56 -3.09 -5.89
N LEU A 83 -3.57 -2.30 -5.50
CA LEU A 83 -3.65 -0.89 -5.87
C LEU A 83 -2.43 -0.08 -5.37
N ASN A 84 -1.75 -0.52 -4.29
CA ASN A 84 -0.49 0.07 -3.84
C ASN A 84 0.55 0.10 -4.95
N TYR A 85 0.64 -0.93 -5.81
CA TYR A 85 1.62 -0.94 -6.89
C TYR A 85 1.45 0.26 -7.82
N ILE A 86 0.22 0.69 -8.08
CA ILE A 86 -0.08 1.84 -8.93
C ILE A 86 0.29 3.12 -8.21
N PHE A 87 -0.24 3.32 -7.01
CA PHE A 87 -0.03 4.56 -6.27
C PHE A 87 1.44 4.76 -5.91
N VAL A 88 2.14 3.73 -5.43
CA VAL A 88 3.59 3.81 -5.18
C VAL A 88 4.34 4.10 -6.48
N THR A 89 4.03 3.45 -7.60
CA THR A 89 4.74 3.74 -8.86
C THR A 89 4.52 5.17 -9.34
N LEU A 90 3.29 5.68 -9.24
CA LEU A 90 2.97 7.06 -9.62
C LEU A 90 3.62 8.06 -8.68
N LEU A 91 3.52 7.86 -7.38
CA LEU A 91 4.15 8.73 -6.39
C LEU A 91 5.68 8.70 -6.52
N ALA A 92 6.30 7.54 -6.73
CA ALA A 92 7.74 7.44 -6.94
C ALA A 92 8.18 8.22 -8.19
N LYS A 93 7.41 8.12 -9.28
CA LYS A 93 7.66 8.91 -10.50
C LYS A 93 7.56 10.42 -10.25
N TYR A 94 6.51 10.88 -9.56
CA TYR A 94 6.24 12.32 -9.42
C TYR A 94 6.98 12.99 -8.25
N VAL A 95 7.23 12.26 -7.16
CA VAL A 95 7.88 12.79 -5.93
C VAL A 95 9.39 12.58 -5.99
N HIS A 96 9.85 11.40 -6.42
CA HIS A 96 11.28 11.06 -6.47
C HIS A 96 11.88 11.17 -7.88
N GLY A 97 11.07 11.49 -8.89
CA GLY A 97 11.55 11.59 -10.27
C GLY A 97 11.97 10.25 -10.88
N GLU A 98 11.51 9.12 -10.33
CA GLU A 98 11.93 7.80 -10.81
C GLU A 98 11.47 7.54 -12.26
N ALA A 99 12.40 7.08 -13.10
CA ALA A 99 12.09 6.63 -14.44
C ALA A 99 11.31 5.30 -14.37
N VAL A 100 10.06 5.32 -14.86
CA VAL A 100 9.21 4.14 -14.94
C VAL A 100 9.31 3.54 -16.34
N PRO A 101 9.92 2.34 -16.50
CA PRO A 101 10.03 1.69 -17.80
C PRO A 101 8.65 1.28 -18.32
N SER A 102 8.46 1.30 -19.64
CA SER A 102 7.21 0.96 -20.32
C SER A 102 6.65 -0.40 -19.91
N LEU A 103 7.52 -1.39 -19.72
CA LEU A 103 7.14 -2.74 -19.28
C LEU A 103 6.50 -2.75 -17.87
N ARG A 104 6.86 -1.82 -16.98
CA ARG A 104 6.23 -1.70 -15.65
C ARG A 104 4.76 -1.27 -15.78
N TYR A 105 4.43 -0.40 -16.73
CA TYR A 105 3.04 -0.02 -17.00
C TYR A 105 2.21 -1.20 -17.53
N LEU A 106 2.79 -2.06 -18.38
CA LEU A 106 2.12 -3.29 -18.82
C LEU A 106 1.86 -4.22 -17.63
N GLY A 107 2.84 -4.41 -16.75
CA GLY A 107 2.67 -5.19 -15.52
C GLY A 107 1.56 -4.65 -14.62
N LEU A 108 1.50 -3.33 -14.43
CA LEU A 108 0.42 -2.68 -13.67
C LEU A 108 -0.96 -2.92 -14.29
N ALA A 109 -1.06 -2.86 -15.62
CA ALA A 109 -2.31 -3.15 -16.34
C ALA A 109 -2.76 -4.60 -16.14
N LEU A 110 -1.82 -5.56 -16.16
CA LEU A 110 -2.12 -6.97 -15.89
C LEU A 110 -2.56 -7.22 -14.43
N ILE A 111 -1.91 -6.57 -13.46
CA ILE A 111 -2.32 -6.63 -12.05
C ILE A 111 -3.76 -6.10 -11.90
N LEU A 112 -4.06 -4.94 -12.50
CA LEU A 112 -5.40 -4.35 -12.47
C LEU A 112 -6.46 -5.27 -13.10
N ALA A 113 -6.13 -5.89 -14.24
CA ALA A 113 -7.01 -6.86 -14.87
C ALA A 113 -7.29 -8.06 -13.94
N GLY A 114 -6.25 -8.60 -13.30
CA GLY A 114 -6.39 -9.68 -12.32
C GLY A 114 -7.26 -9.29 -11.13
N VAL A 115 -7.05 -8.09 -10.56
CA VAL A 115 -7.88 -7.56 -9.47
C VAL A 115 -9.33 -7.40 -9.91
N ALA A 116 -9.59 -6.91 -11.12
CA ALA A 116 -10.94 -6.74 -11.65
C ALA A 116 -11.66 -8.09 -11.84
N VAL A 117 -10.93 -9.15 -12.22
CA VAL A 117 -11.47 -10.52 -12.29
C VAL A 117 -11.79 -11.04 -10.89
N ILE A 118 -10.88 -10.88 -9.93
CA ILE A 118 -11.10 -11.35 -8.55
C ILE A 118 -12.24 -10.59 -7.88
N ALA A 119 -12.37 -9.28 -8.10
CA ALA A 119 -13.47 -8.48 -7.54
C ALA A 119 -14.87 -8.92 -8.03
N ARG A 120 -14.94 -9.74 -9.09
CA ARG A 120 -16.19 -10.32 -9.62
C ARG A 120 -16.49 -11.71 -9.07
N THR A 121 -15.59 -12.31 -8.29
CA THR A 121 -15.88 -13.61 -7.67
C THR A 121 -16.85 -13.43 -6.50
N PRO A 122 -17.73 -14.41 -6.23
CA PRO A 122 -18.61 -14.34 -5.07
C PRO A 122 -17.79 -14.26 -3.78
N ALA A 123 -18.04 -13.23 -2.97
CA ALA A 123 -17.49 -13.18 -1.62
C ALA A 123 -18.10 -14.35 -0.82
N PRO A 124 -17.29 -15.19 -0.14
CA PRO A 124 -17.80 -16.19 0.80
C PRO A 124 -18.62 -15.49 1.89
N ASP A 125 -19.71 -16.10 2.34
CA ASP A 125 -20.46 -15.57 3.49
C ASP A 125 -19.53 -15.48 4.71
N PRO A 126 -19.56 -14.36 5.47
CA PRO A 126 -18.82 -14.26 6.70
C PRO A 126 -19.26 -15.35 7.67
N LYS A 127 -18.30 -16.03 8.32
CA LYS A 127 -18.56 -16.94 9.43
C LYS A 127 -18.74 -16.16 10.72
#